data_AF-A0A9N9JAS1-F1
#
_entry.id   AF-A0A9N9JAS1-F1
#
_cell.length_a   1.000
_cell.length_b   1.000
_cell.length_c   1.000
_cell.angle_alpha   90.00
_cell.angle_beta   90.00
_cell.angle_gamma   90.00
#
_symmetry.space_group_name_H-M   'P 1'
#
loop_
_entity.id
_entity.type
_entity.pdbx_description
1 polymer ?
#
loop_
_entity_poly.entity_id
_entity_poly.type
_entity_poly.pdbx_seq_one_letter_code
_entity_poly.pdbx_strand_id
1 'polypeptide(L)'
;DIENFAVRLGLNKFTKNKDEWKKFYVFAGSDFVWPQPPTDINERRLIFDYVIDPDWDSIGEELATNALEYRHLLESDTLDPLQGTHILIVHGKFVRYGSSKEEKKMREDYPGCYYVPVKERIVELRRFSASDTNTNAGAEKEWQ
;
A
#
# COMPACT_ATOMS: atom_id res chain seq x y z
N ASP A 1 11.28 14.30 -20.77
CA ASP A 1 12.37 14.65 -19.85
C ASP A 1 12.16 13.93 -18.53
N ILE A 2 13.09 13.04 -18.15
CA ILE A 2 12.98 12.16 -16.98
C ILE A 2 13.07 12.94 -15.67
N GLU A 3 13.84 14.04 -15.62
CA GLU A 3 13.97 14.82 -14.38
C GLU A 3 12.67 15.55 -14.07
N ASN A 4 12.08 16.19 -15.09
CA ASN A 4 10.77 16.83 -14.97
C ASN A 4 9.67 15.82 -14.59
N PHE A 5 9.69 14.61 -15.16
CA PHE A 5 8.80 13.51 -14.76
C PHE A 5 8.98 13.14 -13.28
N ALA A 6 10.23 12.92 -12.84
CA ALA A 6 10.53 12.56 -11.46
C ALA A 6 10.13 13.64 -10.45
N VAL A 7 10.36 14.93 -10.77
CA VAL A 7 9.96 16.05 -9.92
C VAL A 7 8.43 16.18 -9.86
N ARG A 8 7.75 16.10 -11.00
CA ARG A 8 6.27 16.18 -11.09
C ARG A 8 5.59 15.11 -10.24
N LEU A 9 6.14 13.90 -10.22
CA LEU A 9 5.61 12.77 -9.46
C LEU A 9 6.15 12.67 -8.03
N GLY A 10 7.15 13.50 -7.67
CA GLY A 10 7.81 13.47 -6.37
C GLY A 10 8.79 12.32 -6.15
N LEU A 11 9.18 11.59 -7.22
CA LEU A 11 10.16 10.49 -7.16
C LEU A 11 11.55 10.97 -6.73
N ASN A 12 11.85 12.24 -6.95
CA ASN A 12 13.07 12.89 -6.49
C ASN A 12 13.21 12.98 -4.96
N LYS A 13 12.13 12.68 -4.22
CA LYS A 13 12.11 12.52 -2.76
C LYS A 13 12.47 11.09 -2.33
N PHE A 14 12.32 10.11 -3.23
CA PHE A 14 12.56 8.70 -2.99
C PHE A 14 14.02 8.32 -3.24
N THR A 15 14.58 8.84 -4.34
CA THR A 15 15.93 8.50 -4.81
C THR A 15 16.47 9.64 -5.68
N LYS A 16 17.79 9.69 -5.89
CA LYS A 16 18.45 10.52 -6.91
C LYS A 16 18.92 9.71 -8.12
N ASN A 17 18.67 8.41 -8.13
CA ASN A 17 19.08 7.51 -9.20
C ASN A 17 18.18 7.71 -10.42
N LYS A 18 18.78 8.20 -11.52
CA LYS A 18 18.07 8.46 -12.77
C LYS A 18 17.65 7.18 -13.49
N ASP A 19 18.35 6.07 -13.29
CA ASP A 19 17.99 4.78 -13.90
C ASP A 19 16.73 4.21 -13.24
N GLU A 20 16.59 4.36 -11.92
CA GLU A 20 15.35 4.00 -11.21
C GLU A 20 14.17 4.87 -11.68
N TRP A 21 14.38 6.18 -11.86
CA TRP A 21 13.34 7.04 -12.45
C TRP A 21 12.97 6.60 -13.87
N LYS A 22 13.96 6.19 -14.66
CA LYS A 22 13.74 5.70 -16.03
C LYS A 22 12.96 4.37 -16.05
N LYS A 23 13.25 3.44 -15.13
CA LYS A 23 12.47 2.20 -14.99
C LYS A 23 11.00 2.52 -14.70
N PHE A 24 10.73 3.38 -13.72
CA PHE A 24 9.37 3.78 -13.40
C PHE A 24 8.68 4.54 -14.55
N TYR A 25 9.42 5.37 -15.28
CA TYR A 25 8.92 6.04 -16.48
C TYR A 25 8.49 5.06 -17.57
N VAL A 26 9.27 4.00 -17.81
CA VAL A 26 8.93 2.96 -18.80
C VAL A 26 7.65 2.22 -18.41
N PHE A 27 7.50 1.92 -17.11
CA PHE A 27 6.29 1.30 -16.57
C PHE A 27 5.06 2.20 -16.70
N ALA A 28 5.14 3.44 -16.20
CA ALA A 28 3.97 4.29 -16.01
C ALA A 28 3.59 5.12 -17.25
N GLY A 29 4.55 5.39 -18.13
CA GLY A 29 4.40 6.31 -19.25
C GLY A 29 4.52 7.79 -18.84
N SER A 30 4.73 8.66 -19.84
CA SER A 30 5.00 10.09 -19.64
C SER A 30 3.86 10.85 -18.96
N ASP A 31 2.63 10.41 -19.21
CA ASP A 31 1.41 11.12 -18.85
C ASP A 31 0.83 10.63 -17.52
N PHE A 32 1.53 9.70 -16.85
CA PHE A 32 1.10 9.15 -15.57
C PHE A 32 0.85 10.25 -14.54
N VAL A 33 -0.22 10.08 -13.76
CA VAL A 33 -0.55 10.90 -12.59
C VAL A 33 -0.98 9.94 -11.48
N TRP A 34 -0.57 10.21 -10.25
CA TRP A 34 -1.01 9.43 -9.10
C TRP A 34 -2.54 9.53 -8.91
N PRO A 35 -3.26 8.42 -8.63
CA PRO A 35 -4.69 8.43 -8.32
C PRO A 35 -5.05 9.41 -7.18
N GLN A 36 -6.29 9.90 -7.13
CA GLN A 36 -6.77 10.87 -6.11
C GLN A 36 -7.76 10.24 -5.11
N PRO A 37 -7.90 10.77 -3.87
CA PRO A 37 -7.00 11.73 -3.23
C PRO A 37 -5.57 11.19 -3.21
N PRO A 38 -4.56 12.06 -3.23
CA PRO A 38 -3.19 11.66 -3.53
C PRO A 38 -2.79 10.51 -2.60
N THR A 39 -2.43 9.37 -3.18
CA THR A 39 -1.83 8.24 -2.45
C THR A 39 -0.80 8.74 -1.47
N ASP A 40 -0.81 8.19 -0.25
CA ASP A 40 0.16 8.58 0.78
C ASP A 40 1.58 8.41 0.24
N ILE A 41 2.51 9.24 0.73
CA ILE A 41 3.88 9.25 0.23
C ILE A 41 4.56 7.88 0.41
N ASN A 42 4.20 7.12 1.45
CA ASN A 42 4.75 5.79 1.69
C ASN A 42 4.18 4.77 0.70
N GLU A 43 2.91 4.90 0.34
CA GLU A 43 2.31 4.03 -0.68
C GLU A 43 2.90 4.30 -2.06
N ARG A 44 3.08 5.57 -2.43
CA ARG A 44 3.77 5.93 -3.67
C ARG A 44 5.19 5.37 -3.71
N ARG A 45 5.89 5.42 -2.57
CA ARG A 45 7.22 4.83 -2.44
C ARG A 45 7.15 3.31 -2.61
N LEU A 46 6.17 2.64 -2.02
CA LEU A 46 5.99 1.19 -2.16
C LEU A 46 5.70 0.78 -3.62
N ILE A 47 4.78 1.48 -4.29
CA ILE A 47 4.47 1.24 -5.72
C ILE A 47 5.71 1.49 -6.58
N PHE A 48 6.46 2.55 -6.29
CA PHE A 48 7.71 2.84 -6.97
C PHE A 48 8.74 1.71 -6.76
N ASP A 49 8.91 1.24 -5.52
CA ASP A 49 9.86 0.19 -5.15
C ASP A 49 9.52 -1.14 -5.85
N TYR A 50 8.23 -1.52 -5.94
CA TYR A 50 7.82 -2.70 -6.71
C TYR A 50 8.30 -2.69 -8.16
N VAL A 51 8.43 -1.51 -8.78
CA VAL A 51 8.84 -1.39 -10.19
C VAL A 51 10.37 -1.35 -10.35
N ILE A 52 11.09 -0.79 -9.36
CA ILE A 52 12.52 -0.49 -9.54
C ILE A 52 13.46 -1.53 -8.91
N ASP A 53 13.00 -2.18 -7.85
CA ASP A 53 13.80 -3.09 -7.03
C ASP A 53 13.81 -4.51 -7.63
N PRO A 54 14.99 -5.04 -8.00
CA PRO A 54 15.12 -6.36 -8.62
C PRO A 54 14.56 -7.51 -7.80
N ASP A 55 14.44 -7.37 -6.47
CA ASP A 55 13.85 -8.40 -5.61
C ASP A 55 12.39 -8.70 -6.01
N TRP A 56 11.74 -7.76 -6.69
CA TRP A 56 10.38 -7.89 -7.18
C TRP A 56 10.29 -8.22 -8.68
N ASP A 57 11.37 -8.39 -9.44
CA ASP A 57 11.34 -8.48 -10.93
C ASP A 57 10.31 -9.49 -11.47
N SER A 58 10.00 -10.57 -10.73
CA SER A 58 9.03 -11.59 -11.16
C SER A 58 7.55 -11.21 -10.97
N ILE A 59 7.23 -10.29 -10.05
CA ILE A 59 5.84 -9.95 -9.66
C ILE A 59 5.61 -8.44 -9.44
N GLY A 60 6.65 -7.63 -9.53
CA GLY A 60 6.68 -6.23 -9.09
C GLY A 60 5.82 -5.33 -9.98
N GLU A 61 5.89 -5.53 -11.30
CA GLU A 61 5.00 -4.86 -12.24
C GLU A 61 3.54 -5.17 -11.91
N GLU A 62 3.20 -6.43 -11.65
CA GLU A 62 1.84 -6.83 -11.30
C GLU A 62 1.39 -6.21 -9.98
N LEU A 63 2.23 -6.23 -8.93
CA LEU A 63 1.95 -5.58 -7.65
C LEU A 63 1.68 -4.08 -7.83
N ALA A 64 2.53 -3.39 -8.61
CA ALA A 64 2.38 -1.97 -8.88
C ALA A 64 1.09 -1.65 -9.66
N THR A 65 0.78 -2.41 -10.71
CA THR A 65 -0.45 -2.25 -11.50
C THR A 65 -1.69 -2.51 -10.64
N ASN A 66 -1.68 -3.59 -9.85
CA ASN A 66 -2.80 -3.95 -8.99
C ASN A 66 -3.03 -2.92 -7.87
N ALA A 67 -1.97 -2.33 -7.32
CA ALA A 67 -2.05 -1.24 -6.35
C ALA A 67 -2.72 0.01 -6.93
N LEU A 68 -2.35 0.39 -8.14
CA LEU A 68 -2.92 1.55 -8.83
C LEU A 68 -4.41 1.35 -9.13
N GLU A 69 -4.79 0.16 -9.62
CA GLU A 69 -6.18 -0.17 -9.87
C GLU A 69 -7.01 -0.15 -8.58
N TYR A 70 -6.48 -0.69 -7.47
CA TYR A 70 -7.17 -0.62 -6.19
C TYR A 70 -7.49 0.82 -5.79
N ARG A 71 -6.55 1.74 -6.02
CA ARG A 71 -6.77 3.16 -5.73
C ARG A 71 -7.82 3.79 -6.63
N HIS A 72 -7.83 3.47 -7.93
CA HIS A 72 -8.88 3.92 -8.82
C HIS A 72 -10.27 3.39 -8.42
N LEU A 73 -10.35 2.13 -7.98
CA LEU A 73 -11.60 1.55 -7.49
C LEU A 73 -12.10 2.25 -6.22
N LEU A 74 -11.22 2.53 -5.27
CA LEU A 74 -11.56 3.31 -4.07
C LEU A 74 -11.97 4.75 -4.41
N GLU A 75 -11.25 5.41 -5.31
CA GLU A 75 -11.56 6.78 -5.78
C GLU A 75 -12.93 6.85 -6.45
N SER A 76 -13.29 5.83 -7.22
CA SER A 76 -14.55 5.77 -7.94
C SER A 76 -15.78 5.50 -7.06
N ASP A 77 -15.58 5.09 -5.80
CA ASP A 77 -16.63 4.65 -4.87
C ASP A 77 -17.58 3.58 -5.47
N THR A 78 -17.05 2.72 -6.36
CA THR A 78 -17.83 1.70 -7.07
C THR A 78 -17.89 0.35 -6.36
N LEU A 79 -17.08 0.16 -5.31
CA LEU A 79 -17.01 -1.11 -4.60
C LEU A 79 -18.18 -1.28 -3.63
N ASP A 80 -18.84 -2.43 -3.69
CA ASP A 80 -20.03 -2.77 -2.91
C ASP A 80 -19.68 -3.69 -1.72
N PRO A 81 -19.74 -3.19 -0.47
CA PRO A 81 -19.43 -3.99 0.72
C PRO A 81 -20.43 -5.12 0.98
N LEU A 82 -21.60 -5.12 0.34
CA LEU A 82 -22.60 -6.18 0.47
C LEU A 82 -22.22 -7.43 -0.33
N GLN A 83 -21.39 -7.27 -1.37
CA GLN A 83 -20.93 -8.40 -2.19
C GLN A 83 -19.71 -9.10 -1.61
N GLY A 84 -18.96 -8.44 -0.74
CA GLY A 84 -17.83 -9.05 -0.04
C GLY A 84 -17.07 -8.07 0.84
N THR A 85 -16.18 -8.62 1.66
CA THR A 85 -15.29 -7.80 2.50
C THR A 85 -13.96 -7.48 1.81
N HIS A 86 -13.60 -8.27 0.80
CA HIS A 86 -12.36 -8.17 0.03
C HIS A 86 -12.66 -8.26 -1.46
N ILE A 87 -11.73 -7.75 -2.26
CA ILE A 87 -11.73 -7.87 -3.71
C ILE A 87 -10.43 -8.53 -4.16
N LEU A 88 -10.52 -9.24 -5.29
CA LEU A 88 -9.37 -9.75 -6.01
C LEU A 88 -9.12 -8.86 -7.23
N ILE A 89 -7.90 -8.34 -7.34
CA ILE A 89 -7.39 -7.61 -8.50
C ILE A 89 -6.21 -8.40 -9.06
N VAL A 90 -6.24 -8.66 -10.37
CA VAL A 90 -5.21 -9.39 -11.10
C VAL A 90 -4.98 -8.68 -12.43
N HIS A 91 -3.71 -8.48 -12.80
CA HIS A 91 -3.33 -7.74 -14.01
C HIS A 91 -4.05 -6.38 -14.17
N GLY A 92 -4.18 -5.63 -13.07
CA GLY A 92 -4.82 -4.31 -13.08
C GLY A 92 -6.33 -4.33 -13.32
N LYS A 93 -7.01 -5.44 -13.03
CA LYS A 93 -8.45 -5.56 -13.23
C LYS A 93 -9.14 -6.11 -12.01
N PHE A 94 -10.25 -5.50 -11.62
CA PHE A 94 -11.20 -6.12 -10.71
C PHE A 94 -11.69 -7.47 -11.26
N VAL A 95 -11.53 -8.53 -10.48
CA VAL A 95 -11.95 -9.90 -10.86
C VAL A 95 -13.24 -10.29 -10.15
N ARG A 96 -13.27 -10.21 -8.81
CA ARG A 96 -14.42 -10.61 -7.99
C ARG A 96 -14.33 -10.09 -6.56
N TYR A 97 -15.47 -10.15 -5.87
CA TYR A 97 -15.55 -10.07 -4.42
C TYR A 97 -15.19 -11.39 -3.73
N GLY A 98 -14.85 -11.30 -2.44
CA GLY A 98 -14.61 -12.44 -1.56
C GLY A 98 -14.60 -12.08 -0.07
N SER A 99 -14.03 -12.97 0.74
CA SER A 99 -13.96 -12.84 2.19
C SER A 99 -12.51 -12.81 2.70
N SER A 100 -12.27 -12.13 3.82
CA SER A 100 -10.95 -12.09 4.47
C SER A 100 -10.37 -13.48 4.78
N LYS A 101 -11.20 -14.52 4.86
CA LYS A 101 -10.78 -15.90 5.12
C LYS A 101 -10.00 -16.51 3.95
N GLU A 102 -10.17 -15.99 2.74
CA GLU A 102 -9.51 -16.49 1.53
C GLU A 102 -8.12 -15.86 1.32
N GLU A 103 -7.75 -14.83 2.07
CA GLU A 103 -6.58 -13.98 1.80
C GLU A 103 -5.28 -14.75 1.66
N LYS A 104 -5.01 -15.69 2.57
CA LYS A 104 -3.82 -16.55 2.50
C LYS A 104 -3.82 -17.40 1.22
N LYS A 105 -4.95 -18.04 0.92
CA LYS A 105 -5.11 -18.88 -0.26
C LYS A 105 -4.93 -18.08 -1.56
N MET A 106 -5.49 -16.87 -1.63
CA MET A 106 -5.37 -16.03 -2.83
C MET A 106 -3.93 -15.63 -3.10
N ARG A 107 -3.14 -15.31 -2.06
CA ARG A 107 -1.71 -15.00 -2.21
C ARG A 107 -0.87 -16.20 -2.66
N GLU A 108 -1.26 -17.42 -2.29
CA GLU A 108 -0.60 -18.66 -2.71
C GLU A 108 -0.97 -19.04 -4.16
N ASP A 109 -2.26 -18.93 -4.51
CA ASP A 109 -2.79 -19.32 -5.82
C ASP A 109 -2.46 -18.29 -6.93
N TYR A 110 -2.31 -17.01 -6.56
CA TYR A 110 -2.05 -15.89 -7.48
C TYR A 110 -0.93 -14.99 -6.95
N PRO A 111 0.35 -15.35 -7.12
CA PRO A 111 1.47 -14.48 -6.78
C PRO A 111 1.35 -13.12 -7.44
N GLY A 112 1.60 -12.03 -6.71
CA GLY A 112 1.46 -10.65 -7.23
C GLY A 112 0.03 -10.09 -7.22
N CYS A 113 -1.00 -10.91 -6.96
CA CYS A 113 -2.37 -10.41 -6.88
C CYS A 113 -2.56 -9.44 -5.71
N TYR A 114 -3.53 -8.54 -5.87
CA TYR A 114 -4.05 -7.77 -4.75
C TYR A 114 -5.33 -8.41 -4.27
N TYR A 115 -5.28 -9.01 -3.08
CA TYR A 115 -6.45 -9.43 -2.33
C TYR A 115 -6.63 -8.52 -1.11
N VAL A 116 -7.42 -7.47 -1.29
CA VAL A 116 -7.47 -6.32 -0.36
C VAL A 116 -8.90 -6.01 0.06
N PRO A 117 -9.11 -5.35 1.22
CA PRO A 117 -10.44 -5.00 1.70
C PRO A 117 -11.21 -4.08 0.71
N VAL A 118 -12.54 -4.16 0.72
CA VAL A 118 -13.42 -3.24 -0.06
C VAL A 118 -13.33 -1.79 0.43
N LYS A 119 -12.99 -1.58 1.71
CA LYS A 119 -12.79 -0.27 2.32
C LYS A 119 -11.44 -0.23 3.00
N GLU A 120 -10.73 0.88 2.86
CA GLU A 120 -9.51 1.08 3.62
C GLU A 120 -9.77 0.99 5.12
N ARG A 121 -8.94 0.20 5.80
CA ARG A 121 -8.94 0.21 7.25
C ARG A 121 -8.21 1.45 7.71
N ILE A 122 -8.97 2.48 8.07
CA ILE A 122 -8.43 3.57 8.89
C ILE A 122 -8.11 2.96 10.26
N VAL A 123 -6.84 2.69 10.52
CA VAL A 123 -6.40 2.32 11.86
C VAL A 123 -6.44 3.59 12.71
N GLU A 124 -7.53 3.80 13.45
CA GLU A 124 -7.55 4.82 14.50
C GLU A 124 -6.50 4.44 15.56
N LEU A 125 -5.38 5.16 15.59
CA LEU A 125 -4.39 5.04 16.65
C LEU A 125 -5.02 5.56 17.95
N ARG A 126 -5.67 4.68 18.71
CA ARG A 126 -6.12 4.99 20.07
C ARG A 126 -4.90 5.01 20.98
N ARG A 127 -4.54 6.22 21.45
CA ARG A 127 -3.54 6.40 22.50
C ARG A 127 -4.12 5.84 23.79
N PHE A 128 -3.77 4.61 24.15
CA PHE A 128 -4.00 4.11 25.49
C PHE A 128 -3.08 4.90 26.42
N SER A 129 -3.64 5.80 27.23
CA SER A 129 -2.92 6.33 28.38
C SER A 129 -2.62 5.14 29.29
N ALA A 130 -1.34 4.83 29.48
CA ALA A 130 -0.94 4.04 30.64
C ALA A 130 -1.44 4.82 31.85
N SER A 131 -2.42 4.26 32.57
CA SER A 131 -2.86 4.85 33.83
C SER A 131 -1.68 4.74 34.79
N ASP A 132 -1.11 5.88 35.18
CA ASP A 132 -0.24 5.99 36.34
C ASP A 132 -1.08 5.60 37.57
N THR A 133 -1.15 4.31 37.88
CA THR A 133 -1.57 3.85 39.20
C THR A 133 -0.39 4.06 40.15
N ASN A 134 -0.13 5.34 40.45
CA ASN A 134 0.48 5.74 41.70
C ASN A 134 -0.62 5.63 42.76
N THR A 135 -0.75 4.46 43.38
CA THR A 135 -1.49 4.30 44.64
C THR A 135 -0.50 3.84 45.68
N ASN A 136 -0.01 4.80 46.46
CA ASN A 136 0.81 4.56 47.64
C ASN A 136 -0.01 3.72 48.65
N ALA A 137 0.43 2.49 48.92
CA ALA A 137 0.14 1.76 50.16
C ALA A 137 1.35 0.85 50.44
N GLY A 138 2.09 1.17 51.50
CA GLY A 138 3.43 0.66 51.74
C GLY A 138 3.53 -0.74 52.33
N ALA A 139 4.74 -1.29 52.24
CA ALA A 139 5.42 -2.06 53.28
C ALA A 139 6.90 -2.22 52.86
N GLU A 140 7.80 -1.70 53.71
CA GLU A 140 9.06 -2.31 54.21
C GLU A 140 9.90 -3.21 53.27
N LYS A 141 11.23 -3.29 53.30
CA LYS A 141 12.40 -2.63 53.91
C LYS A 141 13.59 -3.35 53.23
N GLU A 142 14.73 -2.67 53.20
CA GLU A 142 16.12 -3.13 53.02
C GLU A 142 16.39 -4.62 52.76
N TRP A 143 17.30 -4.89 51.81
CA TRP A 143 18.44 -5.78 52.08
C TRP A 143 19.71 -5.24 51.43
N GLN A 144 20.75 -5.10 52.28
CA GLN A 144 22.12 -5.42 51.92
C GLN A 144 22.25 -6.92 51.66
#